data_AF-A0A3N9PLY2-F1
#
_entry.id   AF-A0A3N9PLY2-F1
#
_cell.length_a   1.000
_cell.length_b   1.000
_cell.length_c   1.000
_cell.angle_alpha   90.00
_cell.angle_beta   90.00
_cell.angle_gamma   90.00
#
_symmetry.space_group_name_H-M   'P 1'
#
loop_
_entity.id
_entity.type
_entity.pdbx_description
1 polymer ?
#
loop_
_entity_poly.entity_id
_entity_poly.type
_entity_poly.pdbx_seq_one_letter_code
_entity_poly.pdbx_strand_id
1 'polypeptide(L)'
;LVPKIHAISVMMPLLTVLSMILGILGAVVIGISYLDIGIKPFYNQVVNALILKDILTGLIKSVVFAWLIVLTAAAYGFRARGGAADVGRATTASVVTSIFLVILADSILGLIFYFDPTSPI
;
A
#
# COMPACT_ATOMS: atom_id res chain seq x y z
N LEU A 1 22.00 4.35 -4.42
CA LEU A 1 20.82 4.13 -3.54
C LEU A 1 19.91 5.36 -3.50
N VAL A 2 20.49 6.54 -3.23
CA VAL A 2 19.78 7.82 -3.07
C VAL A 2 18.75 8.15 -4.17
N PRO A 3 19.05 8.07 -5.49
CA PRO A 3 18.03 8.39 -6.51
C PRO A 3 16.89 7.37 -6.59
N LYS A 4 17.15 6.09 -6.31
CA LYS A 4 16.13 5.02 -6.33
C LYS A 4 15.14 5.14 -5.16
N ILE A 5 15.61 5.58 -3.98
CA ILE A 5 14.74 5.82 -2.81
C ILE A 5 13.76 6.96 -3.09
N HIS A 6 14.25 8.07 -3.67
CA HIS A 6 13.39 9.21 -3.98
C HIS A 6 12.33 8.85 -5.02
N ALA A 7 12.72 8.11 -6.07
CA ALA A 7 11.78 7.65 -7.09
C ALA A 7 10.66 6.77 -6.50
N ILE A 8 11.00 5.78 -5.66
CA ILE A 8 9.96 4.89 -5.09
C ILE A 8 9.08 5.61 -4.07
N SER A 9 9.64 6.56 -3.32
CA SER A 9 8.92 7.29 -2.27
C SER A 9 7.83 8.18 -2.85
N VAL A 10 8.01 8.67 -4.08
CA VAL A 10 6.99 9.43 -4.82
C VAL A 10 6.07 8.49 -5.61
N MET A 11 6.60 7.42 -6.18
CA MET A 11 5.82 6.51 -7.02
C MET A 11 4.80 5.69 -6.22
N MET A 12 5.16 5.21 -5.03
CA MET A 12 4.25 4.42 -4.17
C MET A 12 2.97 5.16 -3.74
N PRO A 13 3.03 6.41 -3.21
CA PRO A 13 1.81 7.14 -2.90
C PRO A 13 0.99 7.47 -4.15
N LEU A 14 1.65 7.80 -5.27
CA LEU A 14 0.93 8.05 -6.54
C LEU A 14 0.17 6.81 -7.01
N LEU A 15 0.80 5.63 -6.96
CA LEU A 15 0.18 4.37 -7.33
C LEU A 15 -0.96 3.99 -6.37
N THR A 16 -0.82 4.34 -5.09
CA THR A 16 -1.85 4.12 -4.06
C THR A 16 -3.09 4.96 -4.34
N VAL A 17 -2.92 6.25 -4.65
CA VAL A 17 -4.03 7.13 -5.04
C VAL A 17 -4.72 6.64 -6.30
N LEU A 18 -3.94 6.23 -7.31
CA LEU A 18 -4.50 5.67 -8.55
C LEU A 18 -5.29 4.38 -8.27
N SER A 19 -4.78 3.50 -7.41
CA SER A 19 -5.47 2.29 -6.98
C SER A 19 -6.79 2.60 -6.25
N MET A 20 -6.80 3.61 -5.37
CA MET A 20 -8.03 4.06 -4.70
C MET A 20 -9.08 4.56 -5.70
N ILE A 21 -8.69 5.38 -6.67
CA ILE A 21 -9.61 5.90 -7.70
C ILE A 21 -10.20 4.74 -8.53
N LEU A 22 -9.34 3.84 -9.01
CA LEU A 22 -9.80 2.67 -9.79
C LEU A 22 -10.66 1.73 -8.94
N GLY A 23 -10.35 1.56 -7.66
CA GLY A 23 -11.15 0.77 -6.72
C GLY A 23 -12.55 1.34 -6.52
N ILE A 24 -12.66 2.67 -6.34
CA ILE A 24 -13.95 3.35 -6.20
C ILE A 24 -14.75 3.25 -7.52
N LEU A 25 -14.11 3.45 -8.67
CA LEU A 25 -14.76 3.29 -9.97
C LEU A 25 -15.29 1.87 -10.18
N GLY A 26 -14.48 0.85 -9.85
CA GLY A 26 -14.91 -0.54 -9.89
C GLY A 26 -16.09 -0.81 -8.96
N ALA A 27 -16.05 -0.27 -7.74
CA ALA A 27 -17.15 -0.37 -6.77
C ALA A 27 -18.44 0.28 -7.27
N VAL A 28 -18.37 1.43 -7.96
CA VAL A 28 -19.53 2.09 -8.58
C VAL A 28 -20.15 1.20 -9.66
N VAL A 29 -19.33 0.68 -10.58
CA VAL A 29 -19.80 -0.16 -11.69
C VAL A 29 -20.52 -1.40 -11.16
N ILE A 30 -19.94 -2.08 -10.17
CA ILE A 30 -20.54 -3.28 -9.57
C ILE A 30 -21.77 -2.90 -8.74
N GLY A 31 -21.71 -1.83 -7.94
CA GLY A 31 -22.81 -1.41 -7.08
C GLY A 31 -24.09 -1.03 -7.84
N ILE A 32 -23.93 -0.43 -9.02
CA ILE A 32 -25.07 -0.10 -9.90
C ILE A 32 -25.52 -1.34 -10.69
N SER A 33 -24.59 -2.13 -11.23
CA SER A 33 -24.94 -3.22 -12.17
C SER A 33 -25.45 -4.48 -11.50
N TYR A 34 -24.90 -4.83 -10.33
CA TYR A 34 -25.22 -6.10 -9.63
C TYR A 34 -26.17 -5.91 -8.44
N LEU A 35 -26.12 -4.75 -7.79
CA LEU A 35 -26.77 -4.54 -6.49
C LEU A 35 -27.99 -3.59 -6.58
N ASP A 36 -28.25 -3.03 -7.78
CA ASP A 36 -29.35 -2.09 -8.10
C ASP A 36 -29.46 -0.93 -7.08
N ILE A 37 -28.32 -0.53 -6.51
CA ILE A 37 -28.27 0.57 -5.55
C ILE A 37 -28.31 1.87 -6.36
N GLY A 38 -29.25 2.75 -6.04
CA GLY A 38 -29.29 4.09 -6.61
C GLY A 38 -27.97 4.84 -6.42
N ILE A 39 -27.56 5.64 -7.40
CA ILE A 39 -26.29 6.40 -7.38
C ILE A 39 -26.17 7.30 -6.13
N LYS A 40 -27.31 7.83 -5.63
CA LYS A 40 -27.37 8.72 -4.46
C LYS A 40 -27.01 8.01 -3.14
N PRO A 41 -27.65 6.88 -2.75
CA PRO A 41 -27.26 6.16 -1.54
C PRO A 41 -25.83 5.59 -1.62
N PHE A 42 -25.38 5.16 -2.80
CA PHE A 42 -23.99 4.70 -2.99
C PHE A 42 -22.99 5.83 -2.69
N TYR A 43 -23.19 7.01 -3.27
CA TYR A 43 -22.31 8.17 -3.04
C TYR A 43 -22.27 8.59 -1.57
N ASN A 44 -23.43 8.66 -0.91
CA ASN A 44 -23.49 8.98 0.53
C ASN A 44 -22.76 7.94 1.39
N GLN A 45 -22.86 6.66 1.04
CA GLN A 45 -22.17 5.60 1.78
C GLN A 45 -20.66 5.66 1.57
N VAL A 46 -20.19 5.95 0.35
CA VAL A 46 -18.77 6.15 0.04
C VAL A 46 -18.22 7.36 0.79
N VAL A 47 -18.93 8.50 0.79
CA VAL A 47 -18.46 9.71 1.51
C VAL A 47 -18.44 9.50 3.02
N ASN A 48 -19.42 8.80 3.59
CA ASN A 48 -19.40 8.45 5.02
C ASN A 48 -18.34 7.41 5.37
N ALA A 49 -18.02 6.48 4.47
CA ALA A 49 -17.00 5.46 4.68
C ALA A 49 -15.58 5.99 4.45
N LEU A 50 -15.39 7.01 3.59
CA LEU A 50 -14.11 7.67 3.39
C LEU A 50 -13.93 8.74 4.47
N ILE A 51 -13.48 8.34 5.66
CA ILE A 51 -13.02 9.29 6.66
C ILE A 51 -11.68 9.86 6.17
N LEU A 52 -11.48 11.18 6.26
CA LEU A 52 -10.21 11.83 5.86
C LEU A 52 -8.98 11.20 6.56
N LYS A 53 -9.20 10.62 7.75
CA LYS A 53 -8.24 9.81 8.52
C LYS A 53 -7.75 8.58 7.74
N ASP A 54 -8.61 7.89 7.00
CA ASP A 54 -8.25 6.68 6.24
C ASP A 54 -7.34 7.01 5.06
N ILE A 55 -7.60 8.15 4.41
CA ILE A 55 -6.76 8.65 3.31
C ILE A 55 -5.38 9.05 3.83
N LEU A 56 -5.32 9.82 4.94
CA LEU A 56 -4.05 10.26 5.53
C LEU A 56 -3.22 9.09 6.06
N THR A 57 -3.85 8.17 6.80
CA THR A 57 -3.16 6.98 7.34
C THR A 57 -2.71 6.04 6.23
N GLY A 58 -3.51 5.86 5.17
CA GLY A 58 -3.11 5.12 3.97
C GLY A 58 -1.92 5.74 3.25
N LEU A 59 -1.89 7.06 3.11
CA LEU A 59 -0.78 7.76 2.46
C LEU A 59 0.52 7.62 3.28
N ILE A 60 0.46 7.80 4.60
CA ILE A 60 1.61 7.63 5.50
C ILE A 60 2.13 6.18 5.43
N LYS A 61 1.23 5.19 5.51
CA LYS A 61 1.59 3.77 5.37
C LYS A 61 2.29 3.49 4.04
N SER A 62 1.80 4.05 2.94
CA SER A 62 2.37 3.84 1.60
C SER A 62 3.85 4.27 1.50
N VAL A 63 4.22 5.37 2.15
CA VAL A 63 5.61 5.85 2.18
C VAL A 63 6.49 4.92 3.01
N VAL A 64 6.00 4.46 4.17
CA VAL A 64 6.73 3.50 5.01
C VAL A 64 6.98 2.19 4.26
N PHE A 65 5.99 1.67 3.55
CA PHE A 65 6.16 0.47 2.73
C PHE A 65 7.15 0.68 1.60
N ALA A 66 7.14 1.84 0.93
CA ALA A 66 8.10 2.17 -0.11
C ALA A 66 9.55 2.07 0.38
N TRP A 67 9.80 2.55 1.60
CA TRP A 67 11.13 2.53 2.21
C TRP A 67 11.55 1.11 2.59
N LEU A 68 10.66 0.32 3.19
CA LEU A 68 10.93 -1.08 3.52
C LEU A 68 11.27 -1.90 2.27
N ILE A 69 10.51 -1.71 1.18
CA ILE A 69 10.72 -2.42 -0.07
C ILE A 69 12.08 -2.06 -0.68
N VAL A 70 12.46 -0.78 -0.75
CA VAL A 70 13.76 -0.40 -1.34
C VAL A 70 14.94 -0.81 -0.47
N LEU A 71 14.83 -0.70 0.86
CA LEU A 71 15.91 -1.10 1.75
C LEU A 71 16.17 -2.61 1.67
N THR A 72 15.11 -3.42 1.69
CA THR A 72 15.24 -4.88 1.52
C THR A 72 15.75 -5.23 0.11
N ALA A 73 15.18 -4.65 -0.94
CA ALA A 73 15.61 -4.87 -2.32
C ALA A 73 17.09 -4.52 -2.55
N ALA A 74 17.55 -3.40 -1.99
CA ALA A 74 18.95 -3.00 -2.09
C ALA A 74 19.87 -3.93 -1.29
N ALA A 75 19.47 -4.36 -0.09
CA ALA A 75 20.27 -5.24 0.74
C ALA A 75 20.52 -6.60 0.05
N TYR A 76 19.49 -7.21 -0.54
CA TYR A 76 19.63 -8.44 -1.31
C TYR A 76 20.34 -8.19 -2.65
N GLY A 77 20.11 -7.05 -3.29
CA GLY A 77 20.77 -6.66 -4.53
C GLY A 77 22.29 -6.48 -4.40
N PHE A 78 22.79 -5.93 -3.27
CA PHE A 78 24.23 -5.82 -3.01
C PHE A 78 24.88 -7.13 -2.56
N ARG A 79 24.09 -8.09 -2.06
CA ARG A 79 24.56 -9.41 -1.65
C ARG A 79 24.68 -10.40 -2.82
N ALA A 80 23.97 -10.14 -3.91
CA ALA A 80 24.11 -10.93 -5.14
C ALA A 80 25.52 -10.71 -5.73
N ARG A 81 26.34 -11.77 -5.70
CA ARG A 81 27.72 -11.74 -6.23
C ARG A 81 27.96 -12.83 -7.28
N GLY A 82 27.13 -13.87 -7.34
CA GLY A 82 27.21 -14.89 -8.39
C GLY A 82 26.54 -14.46 -9.70
N GLY A 83 26.75 -15.28 -10.74
CA GLY A 83 26.15 -15.07 -12.07
C GLY A 83 24.61 -15.09 -12.09
N ALA A 84 24.01 -15.15 -13.28
CA ALA A 84 22.57 -14.97 -13.47
C ALA A 84 21.66 -15.82 -12.55
N ALA A 85 22.07 -17.05 -12.20
CA ALA A 85 21.33 -17.92 -11.29
C ALA A 85 21.27 -17.40 -9.84
N ASP A 86 22.33 -16.75 -9.36
CA ASP A 86 22.42 -16.21 -8.01
C ASP A 86 21.60 -14.92 -7.86
N VAL A 87 21.57 -14.11 -8.92
CA VAL A 87 20.71 -12.92 -9.01
C VAL A 87 19.23 -13.30 -8.95
N GLY A 88 18.83 -14.39 -9.62
CA GLY A 88 17.46 -14.91 -9.56
C GLY A 88 17.07 -15.33 -8.13
N ARG A 89 17.94 -16.09 -7.45
CA ARG A 89 17.71 -16.51 -6.06
C ARG A 89 17.64 -15.33 -5.10
N ALA A 90 18.56 -14.37 -5.23
CA ALA A 90 18.57 -13.16 -4.42
C ALA A 90 17.30 -12.31 -4.62
N THR A 91 16.80 -12.24 -5.86
CA THR A 91 15.56 -11.52 -6.19
C THR A 91 14.35 -12.18 -5.53
N THR A 92 14.20 -13.51 -5.65
CA THR A 92 13.07 -14.22 -5.02
C THR A 92 13.10 -14.11 -3.51
N ALA A 93 14.29 -14.28 -2.89
CA ALA A 93 14.44 -14.10 -1.45
C ALA A 93 14.09 -12.66 -1.02
N SER A 94 14.53 -11.66 -1.80
CA SER A 94 14.20 -10.26 -1.55
C SER A 94 12.70 -10.00 -1.57
N VAL A 95 11.97 -10.54 -2.54
CA VAL A 95 10.51 -10.33 -2.67
C VAL A 95 9.78 -10.95 -1.48
N VAL A 96 10.11 -12.18 -1.11
CA VAL A 96 9.48 -12.87 0.02
C VAL A 96 9.73 -12.13 1.34
N THR A 97 10.98 -11.74 1.61
CA THR A 97 11.32 -10.99 2.82
C THR A 97 10.67 -9.62 2.84
N SER A 98 10.62 -8.93 1.70
CA SER A 98 9.97 -7.62 1.60
C SER A 98 8.47 -7.70 1.88
N ILE A 99 7.76 -8.68 1.30
CA ILE A 99 6.31 -8.84 1.52
C ILE A 99 6.02 -9.16 2.99
N PHE A 100 6.82 -10.04 3.60
CA PHE A 100 6.67 -10.36 5.02
C PHE A 100 6.88 -9.15 5.92
N LEU A 101 7.91 -8.33 5.64
CA LEU A 101 8.16 -7.10 6.39
C LEU A 101 7.02 -6.09 6.24
N VAL A 102 6.47 -5.95 5.04
CA VAL A 102 5.35 -5.04 4.77
C VAL A 102 4.11 -5.48 5.55
N ILE A 103 3.77 -6.77 5.58
CA ILE A 103 2.63 -7.30 6.34
C ILE A 103 2.82 -7.07 7.85
N LEU A 104 4.03 -7.31 8.36
CA LEU A 104 4.35 -7.08 9.77
C LEU A 104 4.22 -5.58 10.13
N ALA A 105 4.79 -4.71 9.29
CA ALA A 105 4.71 -3.27 9.47
C ALA A 105 3.26 -2.76 9.38
N ASP A 106 2.46 -3.28 8.44
CA ASP A 106 1.04 -2.93 8.33
C ASP A 106 0.25 -3.36 9.57
N SER A 107 0.50 -4.56 10.09
CA SER A 107 -0.13 -5.05 11.32
C SER A 107 0.19 -4.14 12.51
N ILE A 108 1.46 -3.75 12.68
CA ILE A 108 1.89 -2.85 13.77
C ILE A 108 1.26 -1.46 13.61
N LEU A 109 1.32 -0.88 12.40
CA LEU A 109 0.73 0.44 12.14
C LEU A 109 -0.79 0.41 12.29
N GLY A 110 -1.45 -0.66 11.83
CA GLY A 110 -2.88 -0.88 12.00
C GLY A 110 -3.27 -0.93 13.48
N LEU A 111 -2.52 -1.69 14.29
CA LEU A 111 -2.72 -1.70 15.74
C LEU A 111 -2.57 -0.30 16.35
N ILE A 112 -1.53 0.45 16.00
CA ILE A 112 -1.31 1.79 16.58
C ILE A 112 -2.43 2.77 16.16
N PHE A 113 -2.80 2.82 14.87
CA PHE A 113 -3.77 3.78 14.35
C PHE A 113 -5.23 3.47 14.73
N TYR A 114 -5.55 2.19 14.91
CA TYR A 114 -6.90 1.73 15.25
C TYR A 114 -7.09 1.56 16.77
N PHE A 115 -6.01 1.34 17.53
CA PHE A 115 -6.06 1.20 18.99
C PHE A 115 -5.79 2.51 19.76
N ASP A 116 -5.64 3.64 19.07
CA ASP A 116 -5.51 4.94 19.75
C ASP A 116 -6.84 5.28 20.47
N PRO A 117 -6.87 5.48 21.81
CA PRO A 117 -8.11 5.62 22.60
C PRO A 117 -8.91 6.91 22.35
N THR A 118 -8.59 7.68 21.30
CA THR A 118 -9.11 9.04 21.07
C THR A 118 -9.90 9.21 19.78
N SER A 119 -10.16 8.16 19.00
CA SER A 119 -11.19 8.23 17.93
C SER A 119 -12.54 7.72 18.44
N PRO A 120 -13.57 8.58 18.54
CA PRO A 120 -14.93 8.10 18.71
C PRO A 120 -15.36 7.52 17.36
N ILE A 121 -15.43 6.18 17.31
CA ILE A 121 -16.13 5.37 16.28
C ILE A 121 -15.99 5.86 14.84
#